data_AF-A0A3M1I8D5-F1
#
_entry.id   AF-A0A3M1I8D5-F1
#
_cell.length_a   1.000
_cell.length_b   1.000
_cell.length_c   1.000
_cell.angle_alpha   90.00
_cell.angle_beta   90.00
_cell.angle_gamma   90.00
#
_symmetry.space_group_name_H-M   'P 1'
#
loop_
_entity.id
_entity.type
_entity.pdbx_description
1 polymer ?
#
loop_
_entity_poly.entity_id
_entity_poly.type
_entity_poly.pdbx_seq_one_letter_code
_entity_poly.pdbx_strand_id
1 'polypeptide(L)'
;MVVIKQYLWYLALPVFSLGAASKIPLFLDPPHGFKHGILSGMRTGRVSLNHFPEEKYAISLFHELYPLLKKNFVVYTYKDFQKAILKKSIHYKDRKFTEVVDKIYKIQSDIFLSNLDERGKRPARRSSAGCAKDCLSTSRPFPPNFHVNSAVLGETPRTADIFPVYFSLHLNNISPVQNLALRQGKRGAAIVRYKNKWYLTYTQKPFFGTEVLVSMNDRTGFSKKFCQTFANSLQKEGFPIRKPFCHQDTRYAPFFELPYALLVEAGNIASLQDLSWLSVKQKQKTWVALLYKSLQESSKYLLEKKKKGIFKQSLSNALFARQLRLKKLRLHSLLKQATENH
;
A
#
# COMPACT_ATOMS: atom_id res chain seq x y z
N MET A 1 -19.22 36.68 18.40
CA MET A 1 -19.29 36.16 17.00
C MET A 1 -17.93 36.37 16.34
N VAL A 2 -17.57 35.57 15.32
CA VAL A 2 -16.33 35.61 14.51
C VAL A 2 -15.25 34.59 14.90
N VAL A 3 -15.45 33.32 14.50
CA VAL A 3 -14.38 32.43 13.99
C VAL A 3 -15.02 31.45 12.97
N ILE A 4 -15.50 31.95 11.84
CA ILE A 4 -15.95 31.10 10.71
C ILE A 4 -15.45 31.73 9.40
N LYS A 5 -14.13 31.68 9.12
CA LYS A 5 -13.62 32.07 7.79
C LYS A 5 -12.45 31.24 7.23
N GLN A 6 -11.93 30.23 7.93
CA GLN A 6 -10.72 29.52 7.46
C GLN A 6 -10.91 28.12 6.85
N TYR A 7 -12.11 27.54 6.85
CA TYR A 7 -12.30 26.15 6.37
C TYR A 7 -12.78 25.99 4.92
N LEU A 8 -13.14 27.07 4.22
CA LEU A 8 -13.71 26.99 2.86
C LEU A 8 -12.67 26.79 1.74
N TRP A 9 -11.38 27.11 1.98
CA TRP A 9 -10.34 27.00 0.95
C TRP A 9 -9.92 25.56 0.62
N TYR A 10 -10.26 24.58 1.45
CA TYR A 10 -9.91 23.17 1.20
C TYR A 10 -10.81 22.46 0.17
N LEU A 11 -11.94 23.07 -0.22
CA LEU A 11 -12.88 22.48 -1.18
C LEU A 11 -12.60 22.89 -2.64
N ALA A 12 -11.68 23.84 -2.88
CA ALA A 12 -11.37 24.37 -4.21
C ALA A 12 -9.87 24.25 -4.56
N LEU A 13 -9.21 23.15 -4.17
CA LEU A 13 -7.85 22.88 -4.65
C LEU A 13 -7.91 22.57 -6.16
N PRO A 14 -7.08 23.20 -7.01
CA PRO A 14 -6.97 22.81 -8.41
C PRO A 14 -6.45 21.37 -8.49
N VAL A 15 -7.36 20.43 -8.75
CA VAL A 15 -7.05 19.02 -8.94
C VAL A 15 -6.45 18.88 -10.33
N PHE A 16 -5.14 19.05 -10.44
CA PHE A 16 -4.43 18.70 -11.67
C PHE A 16 -4.57 17.19 -11.89
N SER A 17 -5.30 16.79 -12.93
CA SER A 17 -5.43 15.40 -13.35
C SER A 17 -4.14 14.95 -14.05
N LEU A 18 -3.62 13.77 -13.70
CA LEU A 18 -2.70 13.03 -14.55
C LEU A 18 -3.54 12.50 -15.72
N GLY A 19 -3.20 12.88 -16.96
CA GLY A 19 -3.88 12.33 -18.13
C GLY A 19 -3.90 10.79 -18.12
N ALA A 20 -4.88 10.16 -18.77
CA ALA A 20 -5.07 8.70 -18.71
C ALA A 20 -3.80 7.88 -19.05
N ALA A 21 -2.95 8.37 -19.96
CA ALA A 21 -1.68 7.74 -20.32
C ALA A 21 -0.57 7.81 -19.26
N SER A 22 -0.77 8.54 -18.15
CA SER A 22 0.22 8.77 -17.08
C SER A 22 -0.23 8.33 -15.69
N LYS A 23 -1.34 7.59 -15.56
CA LYS A 23 -1.77 7.02 -14.28
C LYS A 23 -0.80 5.92 -13.84
N ILE A 24 -0.44 5.94 -12.55
CA ILE A 24 0.44 4.94 -11.94
C ILE A 24 -0.40 3.79 -11.37
N PRO A 25 -0.01 2.52 -11.58
CA PRO A 25 -0.65 1.39 -10.91
C PRO A 25 -0.42 1.48 -9.40
N LEU A 26 -1.50 1.42 -8.63
CA LEU A 26 -1.49 1.48 -7.17
C LEU A 26 -2.24 0.27 -6.63
N PHE A 27 -1.60 -0.53 -5.78
CA PHE A 27 -2.25 -1.60 -5.04
C PHE A 27 -2.61 -1.10 -3.63
N LEU A 28 -3.91 -1.11 -3.31
CA LEU A 28 -4.41 -0.81 -1.98
C LEU A 28 -4.59 -2.10 -1.18
N ASP A 29 -3.81 -2.24 -0.11
CA ASP A 29 -3.88 -3.35 0.81
C ASP A 29 -4.84 -3.05 1.98
N PRO A 30 -5.73 -4.00 2.36
CA PRO A 30 -6.59 -3.84 3.52
C PRO A 30 -5.83 -3.73 4.85
N PRO A 31 -6.34 -2.92 5.79
CA PRO A 31 -5.92 -2.99 7.19
C PRO A 31 -6.52 -4.25 7.80
N HIS A 32 -5.69 -5.26 8.05
CA HIS A 32 -6.13 -6.52 8.65
C HIS A 32 -7.37 -7.09 7.94
N GLY A 33 -8.40 -7.51 8.68
CA GLY A 33 -9.66 -7.99 8.15
C GLY A 33 -10.34 -9.01 9.06
N PHE A 34 -11.33 -9.71 8.55
CA PHE A 34 -12.03 -10.77 9.27
C PHE A 34 -11.22 -12.07 9.25
N LYS A 35 -11.17 -12.71 10.43
CA LYS A 35 -10.65 -14.05 10.64
C LYS A 35 -11.58 -14.82 11.57
N HIS A 36 -12.13 -15.93 11.09
CA HIS A 36 -13.15 -16.73 11.81
C HIS A 36 -14.37 -15.89 12.25
N GLY A 37 -14.88 -15.03 11.37
CA GLY A 37 -16.07 -14.20 11.64
C GLY A 37 -15.82 -12.97 12.53
N ILE A 38 -14.60 -12.80 13.06
CA ILE A 38 -14.24 -11.69 13.96
C ILE A 38 -13.18 -10.82 13.29
N LEU A 39 -13.27 -9.49 13.46
CA LEU A 39 -12.21 -8.58 13.04
C LEU A 39 -10.90 -8.88 13.78
N SER A 40 -9.78 -8.91 13.06
CA SER A 40 -8.48 -9.25 13.62
C SER A 40 -8.04 -8.32 14.75
N GLY A 41 -8.36 -7.03 14.67
CA GLY A 41 -8.17 -6.06 15.76
C GLY A 41 -8.93 -6.45 17.03
N MET A 42 -10.20 -6.83 16.91
CA MET A 42 -10.99 -7.34 18.03
C MET A 42 -10.40 -8.64 18.59
N ARG A 43 -10.06 -9.59 17.72
CA ARG A 43 -9.52 -10.91 18.10
C ARG A 43 -8.20 -10.80 18.85
N THR A 44 -7.36 -9.83 18.50
CA THR A 44 -6.06 -9.59 19.13
C THR A 44 -6.12 -8.58 20.28
N GLY A 45 -7.33 -8.07 20.59
CA GLY A 45 -7.59 -7.02 21.57
C GLY A 45 -6.91 -5.68 21.23
N ARG A 46 -6.52 -5.49 19.97
CA ARG A 46 -6.07 -4.22 19.42
C ARG A 46 -7.28 -3.32 19.18
N VAL A 47 -7.84 -2.80 20.26
CA VAL A 47 -8.97 -1.87 20.27
C VAL A 47 -8.59 -0.51 20.85
N SER A 48 -9.36 0.52 20.52
CA SER A 48 -9.20 1.88 21.01
C SER A 48 -9.71 2.05 22.44
N LEU A 49 -9.52 3.25 23.00
CA LEU A 49 -10.13 3.66 24.27
C LEU A 49 -11.66 3.58 24.23
N ASN A 50 -12.25 3.73 23.04
CA ASN A 50 -13.70 3.61 22.80
C ASN A 50 -14.12 2.19 22.38
N HIS A 51 -13.25 1.18 22.60
CA HIS A 51 -13.50 -0.23 22.27
C HIS A 51 -13.73 -0.53 20.78
N PHE A 52 -13.26 0.35 19.88
CA PHE A 52 -13.33 0.08 18.45
C PHE A 52 -12.01 -0.49 17.93
N PRO A 53 -12.05 -1.48 17.04
CA PRO A 53 -10.85 -2.03 16.44
C PRO A 53 -10.24 -1.04 15.42
N GLU A 54 -8.95 -1.20 15.14
CA GLU A 54 -8.23 -0.42 14.12
C GLU A 54 -8.97 -0.36 12.78
N GLU A 55 -9.51 -1.50 12.35
CA GLU A 55 -10.21 -1.65 11.07
C GLU A 55 -11.34 -0.63 10.91
N LYS A 56 -12.03 -0.26 12.00
CA LYS A 56 -13.11 0.74 11.96
C LYS A 56 -12.59 2.11 11.53
N TYR A 57 -11.49 2.56 12.12
CA TYR A 57 -10.91 3.87 11.83
C TYR A 57 -10.24 3.87 10.45
N ALA A 58 -9.50 2.81 10.13
CA ALA A 58 -8.81 2.67 8.86
C ALA A 58 -9.80 2.67 7.67
N ILE A 59 -10.89 1.90 7.76
CA ILE A 59 -11.95 1.88 6.75
C ILE A 59 -12.59 3.27 6.56
N SER A 60 -12.81 4.02 7.64
CA SER A 60 -13.34 5.39 7.55
C SER A 60 -12.40 6.33 6.78
N LEU A 61 -11.09 6.17 6.94
CA LEU A 61 -10.09 6.93 6.17
C LEU A 61 -10.08 6.48 4.70
N PHE A 62 -10.19 5.18 4.43
CA PHE A 62 -10.31 4.66 3.06
C PHE A 62 -11.57 5.14 2.33
N HIS A 63 -12.70 5.33 3.03
CA HIS A 63 -13.92 5.91 2.44
C HIS A 63 -13.67 7.29 1.83
N GLU A 64 -12.81 8.09 2.45
CA GLU A 64 -12.42 9.41 1.94
C GLU A 64 -11.31 9.32 0.89
N LEU A 65 -10.35 8.40 1.07
CA LEU A 65 -9.16 8.31 0.22
C LEU A 65 -9.46 7.70 -1.15
N TYR A 66 -10.27 6.63 -1.21
CA TYR A 66 -10.47 5.85 -2.43
C TYR A 66 -11.08 6.65 -3.61
N PRO A 67 -12.09 7.52 -3.41
CA PRO A 67 -12.59 8.39 -4.47
C PRO A 67 -11.54 9.34 -5.04
N LEU A 68 -10.59 9.81 -4.21
CA LEU A 68 -9.50 10.68 -4.64
C LEU A 68 -8.49 9.91 -5.49
N LEU A 69 -8.12 8.70 -5.04
CA LEU A 69 -7.15 7.86 -5.76
C LEU A 69 -7.60 7.52 -7.17
N LYS A 70 -8.89 7.18 -7.36
CA LYS A 70 -9.43 6.83 -8.69
C LYS A 70 -9.29 7.94 -9.75
N LYS A 71 -9.08 9.20 -9.35
CA LYS A 71 -8.90 10.32 -10.28
C LYS A 71 -7.55 10.24 -11.02
N ASN A 72 -6.50 9.74 -10.37
CA ASN A 72 -5.11 9.84 -10.85
C ASN A 72 -4.34 8.52 -10.84
N PHE A 73 -4.93 7.45 -10.31
CA PHE A 73 -4.30 6.14 -10.19
C PHE A 73 -5.16 5.07 -10.84
N VAL A 74 -4.50 4.04 -11.39
CA VAL A 74 -5.17 2.77 -11.70
C VAL A 74 -5.11 1.94 -10.42
N VAL A 75 -6.24 1.89 -9.71
CA VAL A 75 -6.32 1.34 -8.36
C VAL A 75 -6.69 -0.13 -8.40
N TYR A 76 -5.76 -0.98 -7.96
CA TYR A 76 -5.97 -2.40 -7.74
C TYR A 76 -6.19 -2.69 -6.26
N THR A 77 -7.09 -3.61 -5.95
CA THR A 77 -7.30 -4.11 -4.59
C THR A 77 -8.08 -5.43 -4.63
N TYR A 78 -8.36 -6.03 -3.48
CA TYR A 78 -9.22 -7.21 -3.39
C TYR A 78 -10.69 -6.85 -3.53
N LYS A 79 -11.49 -7.72 -4.19
CA LYS A 79 -12.91 -7.46 -4.45
C LYS A 79 -13.75 -7.28 -3.18
N ASP A 80 -13.47 -8.08 -2.15
CA ASP A 80 -14.13 -8.01 -0.84
C ASP A 80 -13.78 -6.70 -0.12
N PHE A 81 -12.49 -6.31 -0.10
CA PHE A 81 -12.08 -5.04 0.48
C PHE A 81 -12.62 -3.83 -0.31
N GLN A 82 -12.68 -3.90 -1.64
CA GLN A 82 -13.31 -2.86 -2.45
C GLN A 82 -14.78 -2.65 -2.09
N LYS A 83 -15.53 -3.74 -1.86
CA LYS A 83 -16.92 -3.65 -1.37
C LYS A 83 -16.96 -2.95 -0.01
N ALA A 84 -16.02 -3.22 0.89
CA ALA A 84 -15.93 -2.57 2.19
C ALA A 84 -15.67 -1.06 2.09
N ILE A 85 -14.72 -0.65 1.24
CA ILE A 85 -14.41 0.77 1.02
C ILE A 85 -15.57 1.50 0.32
N LEU A 86 -16.32 0.80 -0.53
CA LEU A 86 -17.51 1.36 -1.19
C LEU A 86 -18.78 1.31 -0.32
N LYS A 87 -18.67 0.94 0.98
CA LYS A 87 -19.79 0.79 1.91
C LYS A 87 -20.86 -0.23 1.45
N LYS A 88 -20.48 -1.18 0.59
CA LYS A 88 -21.34 -2.27 0.10
C LYS A 88 -21.24 -3.55 0.93
N SER A 89 -20.29 -3.60 1.85
CA SER A 89 -20.05 -4.70 2.78
C SER A 89 -19.31 -4.13 4.00
N ILE A 90 -19.36 -4.81 5.13
CA ILE A 90 -18.40 -4.59 6.22
C ILE A 90 -17.33 -5.68 6.24
N HIS A 91 -17.54 -6.79 5.54
CA HIS A 91 -16.67 -7.95 5.53
C HIS A 91 -15.63 -7.89 4.42
N TYR A 92 -14.38 -8.12 4.80
CA TYR A 92 -13.23 -8.37 3.93
C TYR A 92 -12.25 -9.29 4.68
N LYS A 93 -11.53 -10.15 3.96
CA LYS A 93 -10.68 -11.17 4.58
C LYS A 93 -9.32 -10.61 4.99
N ASP A 94 -8.85 -11.02 6.18
CA ASP A 94 -7.47 -10.81 6.62
C ASP A 94 -6.47 -11.60 5.74
N ARG A 95 -5.40 -10.95 5.28
CA ARG A 95 -4.45 -11.49 4.30
C ARG A 95 -3.05 -11.56 4.85
N LYS A 96 -2.33 -12.63 4.48
CA LYS A 96 -0.89 -12.70 4.75
C LYS A 96 -0.15 -11.78 3.77
N PHE A 97 0.88 -11.08 4.25
CA PHE A 97 1.74 -10.25 3.40
C PHE A 97 2.33 -10.99 2.19
N THR A 98 2.59 -12.29 2.31
CA THR A 98 3.04 -13.13 1.19
C THR A 98 2.01 -13.20 0.07
N GLU A 99 0.72 -13.34 0.42
CA GLU A 99 -0.39 -13.38 -0.56
C GLU A 99 -0.54 -12.04 -1.27
N VAL A 100 -0.34 -10.94 -0.54
CA VAL A 100 -0.36 -9.58 -1.07
C VAL A 100 0.74 -9.37 -2.10
N VAL A 101 1.97 -9.75 -1.77
CA VAL A 101 3.09 -9.65 -2.71
C VAL A 101 2.83 -10.47 -3.98
N ASP A 102 2.36 -11.71 -3.85
CA ASP A 102 2.07 -12.56 -5.01
C ASP A 102 0.95 -11.98 -5.89
N LYS A 103 -0.06 -11.36 -5.29
CA LYS A 103 -1.10 -10.65 -6.03
C LYS A 103 -0.55 -9.47 -6.83
N ILE A 104 0.39 -8.71 -6.27
CA ILE A 104 0.99 -7.56 -6.95
C ILE A 104 1.88 -7.99 -8.12
N TYR A 105 2.68 -9.04 -7.96
CA TYR A 105 3.46 -9.59 -9.08
C TYR A 105 2.55 -10.12 -10.20
N LYS A 106 1.41 -10.72 -9.85
CA LYS A 106 0.41 -11.10 -10.85
C LYS A 106 -0.12 -9.88 -11.61
N ILE A 107 -0.48 -8.81 -10.90
CA ILE A 107 -0.92 -7.55 -11.54
C ILE A 107 0.16 -6.99 -12.46
N GLN A 108 1.43 -6.98 -12.03
CA GLN A 108 2.54 -6.53 -12.85
C GLN A 108 2.69 -7.38 -14.12
N SER A 109 2.53 -8.70 -14.01
CA SER A 109 2.54 -9.61 -15.16
C SER A 109 1.38 -9.31 -16.11
N ASP A 110 0.17 -9.12 -15.59
CA ASP A 110 -1.01 -8.81 -16.39
C ASP A 110 -0.85 -7.47 -17.15
N ILE A 111 -0.31 -6.43 -16.49
CA ILE A 111 0.03 -5.15 -17.11
C ILE A 111 1.09 -5.33 -18.21
N PHE A 112 2.10 -6.15 -17.97
CA PHE A 112 3.15 -6.39 -18.96
C PHE A 112 2.60 -7.07 -20.21
N LEU A 113 1.79 -8.12 -20.04
CA LEU A 113 1.17 -8.87 -21.13
C LEU A 113 0.21 -7.98 -21.94
N SER A 114 -0.64 -7.18 -21.29
CA SER A 114 -1.57 -6.30 -22.00
C SER A 114 -0.86 -5.27 -22.88
N ASN A 115 0.32 -4.80 -22.45
CA ASN A 115 1.16 -3.87 -23.22
C ASN A 115 1.91 -4.53 -24.39
N LEU A 116 2.06 -5.86 -24.40
CA LEU A 116 2.60 -6.59 -25.56
C LEU A 116 1.52 -6.74 -26.64
N ASP A 117 0.30 -7.09 -26.26
CA ASP A 117 -0.83 -7.24 -27.18
C ASP A 117 -1.15 -5.94 -27.93
N GLU A 118 -1.12 -4.79 -27.24
CA GLU A 118 -1.31 -3.48 -27.88
C GLU A 118 -0.20 -3.13 -28.89
N ARG A 119 1.03 -3.63 -28.68
CA ARG A 119 2.14 -3.44 -29.63
C ARG A 119 2.00 -4.34 -30.85
N GLY A 120 1.50 -5.56 -30.67
CA GLY A 120 1.21 -6.49 -31.76
C GLY A 120 0.05 -6.07 -32.65
N LYS A 121 -0.90 -5.28 -32.13
CA LYS A 121 -2.04 -4.72 -32.89
C LYS A 121 -1.72 -3.44 -33.68
N ARG A 122 -0.51 -2.87 -33.56
CA ARG A 122 -0.16 -1.76 -34.45
C ARG A 122 -0.05 -2.31 -35.87
N PRO A 123 -0.80 -1.77 -36.85
CA PRO A 123 -0.64 -2.18 -38.23
C PRO A 123 0.84 -2.00 -38.56
N ALA A 124 1.46 -3.04 -39.12
CA ALA A 124 2.78 -2.93 -39.69
C ALA A 124 2.78 -1.65 -40.52
N ARG A 125 3.65 -0.69 -40.17
CA ARG A 125 3.92 0.44 -41.06
C ARG A 125 4.13 -0.19 -42.41
N ARG A 126 3.26 0.09 -43.39
CA ARG A 126 3.48 -0.28 -44.77
C ARG A 126 4.84 0.29 -45.12
N SER A 127 5.87 -0.55 -45.08
CA SER A 127 7.16 -0.26 -45.66
C SER A 127 6.87 -0.21 -47.15
N SER A 128 6.82 1.02 -47.67
CA SER A 128 7.12 1.26 -49.07
C SER A 128 8.43 0.54 -49.41
N ALA A 129 8.41 -0.14 -50.55
CA ALA A 129 9.50 -0.86 -51.21
C ALA A 129 9.73 -2.33 -50.78
N GLY A 130 9.24 -3.23 -51.64
CA GLY A 130 10.14 -3.96 -52.55
C GLY A 130 11.06 -5.02 -51.94
N CYS A 131 10.82 -6.26 -52.38
CA CYS A 131 11.82 -7.32 -52.56
C CYS A 131 12.51 -7.87 -51.29
N ALA A 132 12.04 -9.03 -50.82
CA ALA A 132 12.85 -10.26 -50.79
C ALA A 132 12.03 -11.36 -50.13
N LYS A 133 11.73 -12.39 -50.91
CA LYS A 133 11.41 -13.72 -50.40
C LYS A 133 12.64 -14.26 -49.66
N ASP A 134 12.38 -15.19 -48.75
CA ASP A 134 13.36 -16.03 -48.07
C ASP A 134 14.06 -15.38 -46.87
N CYS A 135 13.49 -15.60 -45.68
CA CYS A 135 14.26 -15.97 -44.49
C CYS A 135 13.37 -16.51 -43.36
N LEU A 136 13.52 -17.81 -43.12
CA LEU A 136 13.57 -18.48 -41.81
C LEU A 136 12.30 -18.56 -40.95
N SER A 137 11.63 -19.70 -41.13
CA SER A 137 10.77 -20.36 -40.16
C SER A 137 11.57 -20.92 -38.96
N THR A 138 11.47 -20.29 -37.80
CA THR A 138 11.57 -20.99 -36.50
C THR A 138 10.71 -20.28 -35.46
N SER A 139 9.38 -20.34 -35.61
CA SER A 139 8.45 -20.02 -34.53
C SER A 139 8.26 -21.26 -33.66
N ARG A 140 8.76 -21.23 -32.42
CA ARG A 140 8.30 -22.15 -31.39
C ARG A 140 6.82 -21.83 -31.10
N PRO A 141 5.92 -22.82 -31.00
CA PRO A 141 4.55 -22.56 -30.61
C PRO A 141 4.52 -22.14 -29.14
N PHE A 142 3.98 -20.95 -28.87
CA PHE A 142 3.45 -20.66 -27.53
C PHE A 142 2.29 -21.62 -27.26
N PRO A 143 2.12 -22.12 -26.01
CA PRO A 143 1.04 -23.04 -25.72
C PRO A 143 -0.32 -22.38 -26.01
N PRO A 144 -1.24 -23.08 -26.69
CA PRO A 144 -2.59 -22.60 -26.87
C PRO A 144 -3.29 -22.64 -25.51
N ASN A 145 -4.17 -21.67 -25.25
CA ASN A 145 -5.01 -21.53 -24.04
C ASN A 145 -4.51 -20.59 -22.95
N PHE A 146 -4.03 -19.39 -23.31
CA PHE A 146 -4.10 -18.23 -22.42
C PHE A 146 -5.23 -17.30 -22.88
N HIS A 147 -6.47 -17.61 -22.50
CA HIS A 147 -7.57 -16.65 -22.59
C HIS A 147 -7.42 -15.62 -21.47
N VAL A 148 -6.89 -14.45 -21.81
CA VAL A 148 -6.97 -13.27 -20.93
C VAL A 148 -8.43 -12.82 -20.96
N ASN A 149 -9.13 -12.94 -19.83
CA ASN A 149 -10.46 -12.37 -19.65
C ASN A 149 -10.39 -10.85 -19.84
N SER A 150 -10.78 -10.38 -21.03
CA SER A 150 -10.78 -8.97 -21.44
C SER A 150 -11.76 -8.10 -20.64
N ALA A 151 -12.65 -8.71 -19.85
CA ALA A 151 -13.73 -8.02 -19.14
C ALA A 151 -13.32 -7.32 -17.82
N VAL A 152 -12.03 -7.32 -17.43
CA VAL A 152 -11.56 -6.68 -16.18
C VAL A 152 -10.60 -5.49 -16.43
N LEU A 153 -10.19 -5.26 -17.67
CA LEU A 153 -9.20 -4.23 -17.99
C LEU A 153 -9.88 -2.94 -18.48
N GLY A 154 -10.36 -2.14 -17.53
CA GLY A 154 -10.45 -0.70 -17.77
C GLY A 154 -9.03 -0.11 -17.97
N GLU A 155 -8.91 0.95 -18.78
CA GLU A 155 -7.70 1.75 -19.06
C GLU A 155 -6.36 1.06 -18.73
N THR A 156 -5.78 0.35 -19.70
CA THR A 156 -4.44 -0.24 -19.60
C THR A 156 -3.39 0.87 -19.39
N PRO A 157 -2.62 0.86 -18.28
CA PRO A 157 -1.58 1.84 -18.07
C PRO A 157 -0.45 1.64 -19.09
N ARG A 158 -0.06 2.69 -19.82
CA ARG A 158 1.18 2.74 -20.64
C ARG A 158 2.47 2.75 -19.79
N THR A 159 2.36 2.41 -18.51
CA THR A 159 3.43 2.45 -17.50
C THR A 159 3.93 1.04 -17.14
N ALA A 160 3.99 0.12 -18.11
CA ALA A 160 4.43 -1.28 -17.91
C ALA A 160 5.74 -1.43 -17.11
N ASP A 161 6.65 -0.46 -17.24
CA ASP A 161 7.96 -0.48 -16.57
C ASP A 161 7.92 0.04 -15.12
N ILE A 162 6.77 0.52 -14.64
CA ILE A 162 6.56 0.95 -13.25
C ILE A 162 5.84 -0.15 -12.51
N PHE A 163 6.55 -0.78 -11.58
CA PHE A 163 5.96 -1.72 -10.65
C PHE A 163 4.83 -1.07 -9.85
N PRO A 164 3.70 -1.74 -9.56
CA PRO A 164 2.62 -1.14 -8.78
C PRO A 164 3.13 -0.62 -7.43
N VAL A 165 2.71 0.59 -7.08
CA VAL A 165 2.95 1.13 -5.75
C VAL A 165 2.10 0.33 -4.77
N TYR A 166 2.73 -0.37 -3.83
CA TYR A 166 2.03 -0.95 -2.69
C TYR A 166 1.73 0.14 -1.68
N PHE A 167 0.47 0.27 -1.30
CA PHE A 167 0.01 1.22 -0.30
C PHE A 167 -0.91 0.52 0.69
N SER A 168 -0.54 0.60 1.96
CA SER A 168 -1.41 0.20 3.07
C SER A 168 -1.61 1.36 4.04
N LEU A 169 -2.80 1.43 4.64
CA LEU A 169 -3.15 2.42 5.66
C LEU A 169 -3.66 1.68 6.89
N HIS A 170 -2.92 1.84 7.97
CA HIS A 170 -3.10 1.20 9.25
C HIS A 170 -3.19 2.25 10.36
N LEU A 171 -3.46 1.79 11.57
CA LEU A 171 -3.27 2.58 12.77
C LEU A 171 -2.45 1.79 13.76
N ASN A 172 -1.54 2.47 14.41
CA ASN A 172 -0.74 1.84 15.42
C ASN A 172 -1.62 1.45 16.60
N ASN A 173 -1.26 0.35 17.25
CA ASN A 173 -1.87 -0.03 18.50
C ASN A 173 -0.86 -0.73 19.39
N ILE A 174 -1.07 -0.54 20.68
CA ILE A 174 -0.38 -1.24 21.74
C ILE A 174 -1.22 -2.45 22.17
N SER A 175 -0.57 -3.44 22.77
CA SER A 175 -1.26 -4.64 23.26
C SER A 175 -2.42 -4.31 24.23
N PRO A 176 -3.40 -5.20 24.43
CA PRO A 176 -4.55 -4.96 25.32
C PRO A 176 -4.13 -4.58 26.73
N VAL A 177 -3.03 -5.14 27.22
CA VAL A 177 -2.55 -4.85 28.57
C VAL A 177 -1.90 -3.48 28.70
N GLN A 178 -1.29 -2.99 27.61
CA GLN A 178 -0.83 -1.61 27.51
C GLN A 178 -1.99 -0.61 27.49
N ASN A 179 -3.11 -0.98 26.86
CA ASN A 179 -4.33 -0.17 26.82
C ASN A 179 -4.95 0.05 28.21
N LEU A 180 -4.91 -0.94 29.10
CA LEU A 180 -5.45 -0.83 30.46
C LEU A 180 -4.67 0.19 31.32
N ALA A 181 -3.34 0.19 31.21
CA ALA A 181 -2.52 1.16 31.95
C ALA A 181 -2.74 2.60 31.46
N LEU A 182 -2.86 2.81 30.15
CA LEU A 182 -3.17 4.13 29.59
C LEU A 182 -4.56 4.64 30.02
N ARG A 183 -5.56 3.76 30.10
CA ARG A 183 -6.92 4.11 30.58
C ARG A 183 -6.94 4.60 32.04
N GLN A 184 -5.99 4.17 32.86
CA GLN A 184 -5.87 4.60 34.26
C GLN A 184 -5.06 5.89 34.44
N GLY A 185 -4.71 6.59 33.36
CA GLY A 185 -3.84 7.77 33.42
C GLY A 185 -2.39 7.44 33.82
N LYS A 186 -2.04 6.14 33.94
CA LYS A 186 -0.69 5.71 34.28
C LYS A 186 0.14 5.75 33.00
N ARG A 187 1.17 6.61 32.98
CA ARG A 187 2.17 6.62 31.91
C ARG A 187 2.79 5.24 31.83
N GLY A 188 2.48 4.54 30.73
CA GLY A 188 3.22 3.42 30.17
C GLY A 188 3.60 2.31 31.13
N ALA A 189 2.65 1.49 31.57
CA ALA A 189 2.94 0.14 32.04
C ALA A 189 2.23 -0.87 31.12
N ALA A 190 2.79 -2.05 30.94
CA ALA A 190 2.40 -2.96 29.87
C ALA A 190 2.68 -4.36 30.33
N ILE A 191 1.72 -5.28 30.33
CA ILE A 191 2.06 -6.69 30.52
C ILE A 191 2.26 -7.32 29.15
N VAL A 192 3.50 -7.62 28.80
CA VAL A 192 3.86 -8.32 27.57
C VAL A 192 4.13 -9.78 27.88
N ARG A 193 3.72 -10.68 26.97
CA ARG A 193 4.00 -12.11 27.08
C ARG A 193 5.19 -12.46 26.18
N TYR A 194 6.26 -12.99 26.77
CA TYR A 194 7.45 -13.47 26.04
C TYR A 194 7.84 -14.86 26.56
N LYS A 195 8.04 -15.83 25.65
CA LYS A 195 8.34 -17.23 26.00
C LYS A 195 7.45 -17.80 27.12
N ASN A 196 6.14 -17.62 26.99
CA ASN A 196 5.13 -18.03 27.98
C ASN A 196 5.20 -17.38 29.38
N LYS A 197 6.04 -16.37 29.59
CA LYS A 197 6.10 -15.58 30.83
C LYS A 197 5.51 -14.18 30.62
N TRP A 198 4.88 -13.63 31.65
CA TRP A 198 4.31 -12.28 31.66
C TRP A 198 5.30 -11.29 32.28
N TYR A 199 5.52 -10.17 31.62
CA TYR A 199 6.46 -9.12 32.04
C TYR A 199 5.76 -7.77 32.10
N LEU A 200 5.93 -7.04 33.19
CA LEU A 200 5.55 -5.64 33.27
C LEU A 200 6.65 -4.79 32.58
N THR A 201 6.37 -4.23 31.42
CA THR A 201 7.25 -3.26 30.72
C THR A 201 6.71 -1.86 30.86
N TYR A 202 7.59 -0.88 31.04
CA TYR A 202 7.21 0.52 31.17
C TYR A 202 7.45 1.26 29.83
N THR A 203 6.40 1.70 29.13
CA THR A 203 6.57 2.48 27.89
C THR A 203 6.73 3.96 28.22
N GLN A 204 7.98 4.40 28.43
CA GLN A 204 8.30 5.77 28.84
C GLN A 204 7.95 6.86 27.81
N LYS A 205 7.74 6.51 26.53
CA LYS A 205 7.47 7.49 25.47
C LYS A 205 6.03 7.37 24.98
N PRO A 206 5.35 8.51 24.78
CA PRO A 206 4.00 8.50 24.24
C PRO A 206 4.06 8.04 22.77
N PHE A 207 3.43 6.91 22.47
CA PHE A 207 3.27 6.41 21.12
C PHE A 207 2.06 7.12 20.49
N PHE A 208 2.25 8.29 19.88
CA PHE A 208 1.19 8.98 19.12
C PHE A 208 1.75 9.61 17.85
N GLY A 209 0.83 9.99 16.96
CA GLY A 209 1.12 10.65 15.69
C GLY A 209 1.34 9.69 14.53
N THR A 210 1.29 10.25 13.33
CA THR A 210 1.47 9.51 12.09
C THR A 210 2.92 9.04 11.93
N GLU A 211 3.12 7.83 11.42
CA GLU A 211 4.40 7.33 10.89
C GLU A 211 4.21 6.61 9.55
N VAL A 212 5.33 6.43 8.83
CA VAL A 212 5.36 5.78 7.53
C VAL A 212 6.49 4.75 7.50
N LEU A 213 6.14 3.51 7.17
CA LEU A 213 7.07 2.44 6.88
C LEU A 213 7.28 2.41 5.36
N VAL A 214 8.53 2.31 4.93
CA VAL A 214 8.89 2.35 3.51
C VAL A 214 9.78 1.21 3.08
N SER A 215 9.75 0.90 1.77
CA SER A 215 10.64 -0.10 1.17
C SER A 215 12.11 0.28 1.31
N MET A 216 12.96 -0.70 1.59
CA MET A 216 14.42 -0.54 1.50
C MET A 216 14.93 -0.54 0.04
N ASN A 217 14.11 -1.01 -0.90
CA ASN A 217 14.47 -1.17 -2.31
C ASN A 217 14.14 0.04 -3.19
N ASP A 218 13.61 1.11 -2.59
CA ASP A 218 13.30 2.32 -3.33
C ASP A 218 14.56 3.13 -3.67
N ARG A 219 15.14 2.84 -4.84
CA ARG A 219 16.26 3.59 -5.40
C ARG A 219 15.84 4.85 -6.17
N THR A 220 14.54 5.06 -6.38
CA THR A 220 14.05 6.20 -7.16
C THR A 220 13.94 7.47 -6.33
N GLY A 221 13.84 7.33 -5.00
CA GLY A 221 13.57 8.42 -4.06
C GLY A 221 12.08 8.73 -3.91
N PHE A 222 11.19 7.90 -4.45
CA PHE A 222 9.73 8.05 -4.38
C PHE A 222 9.24 8.16 -2.93
N SER A 223 9.62 7.21 -2.08
CA SER A 223 9.26 7.08 -0.67
C SER A 223 9.86 8.21 0.15
N LYS A 224 11.10 8.62 -0.15
CA LYS A 224 11.73 9.80 0.46
C LYS A 224 10.93 11.06 0.16
N LYS A 225 10.56 11.28 -1.12
CA LYS A 225 9.74 12.41 -1.55
C LYS A 225 8.36 12.38 -0.89
N PHE A 226 7.71 11.22 -0.86
CA PHE A 226 6.43 11.01 -0.18
C PHE A 226 6.53 11.40 1.31
N CYS A 227 7.50 10.84 2.03
CA CYS A 227 7.69 11.10 3.45
C CYS A 227 7.96 12.58 3.75
N GLN A 228 8.81 13.24 2.95
CA GLN A 228 9.11 14.66 3.13
C GLN A 228 7.88 15.54 2.89
N THR A 229 7.18 15.35 1.77
CA THR A 229 5.96 16.12 1.47
C THR A 229 4.90 15.89 2.55
N PHE A 230 4.71 14.64 3.00
CA PHE A 230 3.66 14.30 3.94
C PHE A 230 3.96 14.82 5.35
N ALA A 231 5.18 14.64 5.84
CA ALA A 231 5.61 15.19 7.14
C ALA A 231 5.42 16.71 7.21
N ASN A 232 5.90 17.43 6.19
CA ASN A 232 5.79 18.89 6.14
C ASN A 232 4.31 19.34 6.13
N SER A 233 3.47 18.62 5.38
CA SER A 233 2.03 18.91 5.29
C SER A 233 1.32 18.66 6.62
N LEU A 234 1.61 17.53 7.28
CA LEU A 234 1.04 17.21 8.59
C LEU A 234 1.46 18.23 9.64
N GLN A 235 2.74 18.60 9.67
CA GLN A 235 3.28 19.57 10.63
C GLN A 235 2.61 20.94 10.45
N LYS A 236 2.47 21.38 9.19
CA LYS A 236 1.82 22.66 8.86
C LYS A 236 0.35 22.69 9.32
N GLU A 237 -0.36 21.58 9.20
CA GLU A 237 -1.77 21.46 9.61
C GLU A 237 -1.95 21.09 11.09
N GLY A 238 -0.86 21.02 11.86
CA GLY A 238 -0.89 20.71 13.28
C GLY A 238 -1.26 19.27 13.61
N PHE A 239 -1.11 18.33 12.67
CA PHE A 239 -1.28 16.91 12.96
C PHE A 239 -0.05 16.37 13.70
N PRO A 240 -0.25 15.49 14.70
CA PRO A 240 0.85 14.87 15.42
C PRO A 240 1.66 13.94 14.50
N ILE A 241 2.98 14.03 14.61
CA ILE A 241 3.94 13.25 13.83
C ILE A 241 4.81 12.46 14.81
N ARG A 242 4.93 11.15 14.57
CA ARG A 242 5.82 10.31 15.34
C ARG A 242 7.27 10.51 14.88
N LYS A 243 8.23 10.44 15.80
CA LYS A 243 9.67 10.48 15.48
C LYS A 243 10.33 9.11 15.78
N PRO A 244 11.07 8.52 14.83
CA PRO A 244 11.22 8.97 13.43
C PRO A 244 9.92 8.82 12.63
N PHE A 245 9.63 9.78 11.73
CA PHE A 245 8.40 9.78 10.94
C PHE A 245 8.41 8.72 9.84
N CYS A 246 9.55 8.54 9.20
CA CYS A 246 9.71 7.67 8.05
C CYS A 246 10.89 6.74 8.32
N HIS A 247 10.68 5.44 8.23
CA HIS A 247 11.73 4.46 8.43
C HIS A 247 11.56 3.25 7.52
N GLN A 248 12.68 2.64 7.15
CA GLN A 248 12.67 1.39 6.41
C GLN A 248 12.24 0.26 7.32
N ASP A 249 11.41 -0.64 6.78
CA ASP A 249 10.98 -1.83 7.50
C ASP A 249 11.39 -3.08 6.72
N THR A 250 11.85 -4.11 7.42
CA THR A 250 12.27 -5.39 6.81
C THR A 250 11.49 -6.57 7.36
N ARG A 251 10.52 -6.32 8.25
CA ARG A 251 9.72 -7.35 8.93
C ARG A 251 8.66 -7.93 8.01
N TYR A 252 8.18 -7.16 7.04
CA TYR A 252 7.07 -7.57 6.18
C TYR A 252 7.47 -7.67 4.70
N ALA A 253 6.92 -8.67 4.03
CA ALA A 253 7.27 -9.04 2.65
C ALA A 253 7.23 -7.88 1.63
N PRO A 254 6.21 -6.99 1.66
CA PRO A 254 6.16 -5.86 0.75
C PRO A 254 7.41 -4.98 0.77
N PHE A 255 8.04 -4.75 1.94
CA PHE A 255 9.13 -3.79 2.06
C PHE A 255 10.50 -4.31 1.62
N PHE A 256 10.69 -5.63 1.56
CA PHE A 256 11.91 -6.24 1.04
C PHE A 256 11.78 -6.77 -0.39
N GLU A 257 10.56 -6.94 -0.92
CA GLU A 257 10.35 -7.43 -2.29
C GLU A 257 9.94 -6.33 -3.26
N LEU A 258 9.15 -5.36 -2.82
CA LEU A 258 8.56 -4.36 -3.72
C LEU A 258 9.39 -3.08 -3.71
N PRO A 259 9.66 -2.47 -4.88
CA PRO A 259 10.47 -1.27 -4.95
C PRO A 259 9.75 -0.04 -4.41
N TYR A 260 8.42 -0.02 -4.47
CA TYR A 260 7.58 1.09 -4.01
C TYR A 260 6.55 0.54 -3.03
N ALA A 261 6.90 0.51 -1.75
CA ALA A 261 6.01 0.07 -0.68
C ALA A 261 5.91 1.17 0.37
N LEU A 262 4.67 1.57 0.66
CA LEU A 262 4.31 2.51 1.70
C LEU A 262 3.29 1.85 2.63
N LEU A 263 3.52 1.90 3.93
CA LEU A 263 2.49 1.65 4.94
C LEU A 263 2.42 2.85 5.84
N VAL A 264 1.25 3.48 5.89
CA VAL A 264 1.02 4.65 6.70
C VAL A 264 0.27 4.20 7.95
N GLU A 265 0.91 4.39 9.10
CA GLU A 265 0.26 4.27 10.41
C GLU A 265 -0.30 5.65 10.75
N ALA A 266 -1.61 5.83 10.59
CA ALA A 266 -2.21 7.16 10.63
C ALA A 266 -2.08 7.82 12.01
N GLY A 267 -2.14 7.03 13.08
CA GLY A 267 -1.97 7.44 14.47
C GLY A 267 -2.12 6.23 15.39
N ASN A 268 -2.12 6.44 16.71
CA ASN A 268 -2.33 5.37 17.69
C ASN A 268 -3.75 5.40 18.25
N ILE A 269 -4.53 4.33 18.05
CA ILE A 269 -5.92 4.28 18.54
C ILE A 269 -6.05 4.17 20.07
N ALA A 270 -4.95 3.92 20.76
CA ALA A 270 -4.85 3.97 22.22
C ALA A 270 -4.52 5.38 22.77
N SER A 271 -4.26 6.36 21.90
CA SER A 271 -3.91 7.73 22.28
C SER A 271 -5.13 8.65 22.20
N LEU A 272 -5.47 9.33 23.31
CA LEU A 272 -6.51 10.38 23.31
C LEU A 272 -6.20 11.50 22.30
N GLN A 273 -4.92 11.85 22.16
CA GLN A 273 -4.47 12.88 21.22
C GLN A 273 -4.78 12.49 19.78
N ASP A 274 -4.52 11.25 19.38
CA ASP A 274 -4.83 10.80 18.02
C ASP A 274 -6.33 10.56 17.83
N LEU A 275 -7.02 10.03 18.85
CA LEU A 275 -8.46 9.84 18.81
C LEU A 275 -9.23 11.16 18.62
N SER A 276 -8.69 12.27 19.13
CA SER A 276 -9.30 13.60 19.00
C SER A 276 -9.50 14.03 17.54
N TRP A 277 -8.62 13.60 16.62
CA TRP A 277 -8.75 13.91 15.20
C TRP A 277 -9.26 12.71 14.39
N LEU A 278 -8.88 11.48 14.78
CA LEU A 278 -9.37 10.24 14.16
C LEU A 278 -10.87 10.05 14.30
N SER A 279 -11.51 10.66 15.29
CA SER A 279 -12.96 10.57 15.50
C SER A 279 -13.74 11.73 14.86
N VAL A 280 -13.05 12.73 14.29
CA VAL A 280 -13.67 13.94 13.74
C VAL A 280 -13.61 13.90 12.22
N LYS A 281 -14.78 13.79 11.58
CA LYS A 281 -14.87 13.56 10.12
C LYS A 281 -14.16 14.63 9.29
N GLN A 282 -14.25 15.90 9.69
CA GLN A 282 -13.58 16.98 8.98
C GLN A 282 -12.05 16.87 9.07
N LYS A 283 -11.52 16.50 10.25
CA LYS A 283 -10.07 16.29 10.44
C LYS A 283 -9.58 15.07 9.65
N GLN A 284 -10.35 13.98 9.60
CA GLN A 284 -10.06 12.84 8.73
C GLN A 284 -9.94 13.25 7.25
N LYS A 285 -10.90 14.05 6.76
CA LYS A 285 -10.87 14.56 5.37
C LYS A 285 -9.62 15.40 5.09
N THR A 286 -9.28 16.31 6.00
CA THR A 286 -8.05 17.11 5.89
C THR A 286 -6.83 16.20 5.83
N TRP A 287 -6.66 15.29 6.80
CA TRP A 287 -5.53 14.37 6.85
C TRP A 287 -5.41 13.52 5.57
N VAL A 288 -6.53 12.98 5.08
CA VAL A 288 -6.60 12.19 3.84
C VAL A 288 -6.23 13.02 2.62
N ALA A 289 -6.64 14.29 2.56
CA ALA A 289 -6.26 15.19 1.46
C ALA A 289 -4.74 15.43 1.44
N LEU A 290 -4.10 15.60 2.60
CA LEU A 290 -2.64 15.74 2.69
C LEU A 290 -1.92 14.46 2.24
N LEU A 291 -2.41 13.30 2.69
CA LEU A 291 -1.91 11.99 2.29
C LEU A 291 -2.00 11.80 0.76
N TYR A 292 -3.17 12.06 0.19
CA TYR A 292 -3.42 11.96 -1.24
C TYR A 292 -2.52 12.89 -2.05
N LYS A 293 -2.38 14.15 -1.64
CA LYS A 293 -1.48 15.11 -2.29
C LYS A 293 -0.03 14.61 -2.28
N SER A 294 0.42 14.06 -1.15
CA SER A 294 1.76 13.49 -1.00
C SER A 294 1.98 12.29 -1.94
N LEU A 295 0.99 11.39 -2.06
CA LEU A 295 1.01 10.30 -3.05
C LEU A 295 1.06 10.83 -4.48
N GLN A 296 0.29 11.87 -4.80
CA GLN A 296 0.25 12.45 -6.14
C GLN A 296 1.58 13.10 -6.52
N GLU A 297 2.19 13.89 -5.63
CA GLU A 297 3.48 14.55 -5.88
C GLU A 297 4.63 13.56 -6.03
N SER A 298 4.71 12.57 -5.13
CA SER A 298 5.72 11.51 -5.23
C SER A 298 5.54 10.67 -6.50
N SER A 299 4.31 10.43 -6.92
CA SER A 299 3.99 9.73 -8.18
C SER A 299 4.43 10.53 -9.42
N LYS A 300 4.21 11.86 -9.43
CA LYS A 300 4.74 12.73 -10.50
C LYS A 300 6.27 12.65 -10.55
N TYR A 301 6.92 12.73 -9.40
CA TYR A 301 8.37 12.58 -9.29
C TYR A 301 8.86 11.22 -9.82
N LEU A 302 8.14 10.13 -9.52
CA LEU A 302 8.43 8.80 -10.04
C LEU A 302 8.36 8.76 -11.58
N LEU A 303 7.31 9.35 -12.18
CA LEU A 303 7.17 9.44 -13.64
C LEU A 303 8.28 10.27 -14.29
N GLU A 304 8.71 11.37 -13.67
CA GLU A 304 9.84 12.17 -14.16
C GLU A 304 11.15 11.38 -14.14
N LYS A 305 11.40 10.63 -13.06
CA LYS A 305 12.55 9.74 -12.97
C LYS A 305 12.51 8.64 -14.04
N LYS A 306 11.32 8.17 -14.42
CA LYS A 306 11.16 7.18 -15.50
C LYS A 306 11.62 7.76 -16.83
N LYS A 307 11.19 8.98 -17.15
CA LYS A 307 11.62 9.68 -18.38
C LYS A 307 13.14 9.83 -18.45
N LYS A 308 13.82 9.93 -17.30
CA LYS A 308 15.28 10.01 -17.19
C LYS A 308 16.01 8.65 -17.20
N GLY A 309 15.30 7.52 -17.37
CA GLY A 309 15.91 6.19 -17.52
C GLY A 309 16.41 5.53 -16.22
N ILE A 310 16.07 6.07 -15.04
CA ILE A 310 16.63 5.64 -13.74
C ILE A 310 16.07 4.28 -13.25
N PHE A 311 15.13 3.68 -13.99
CA PHE A 311 14.30 2.55 -13.51
C PHE A 311 14.89 1.15 -13.72
N LYS A 312 15.86 0.98 -14.64
CA LYS A 312 16.40 -0.35 -14.97
C LYS A 312 16.93 -1.10 -13.75
N GLN A 313 17.48 -0.37 -12.77
CA GLN A 313 18.04 -0.95 -11.55
C GLN A 313 16.95 -1.45 -10.57
N SER A 314 15.86 -0.71 -10.40
CA SER A 314 14.81 -1.03 -9.41
C SER A 314 14.04 -2.30 -9.75
N LEU A 315 13.71 -2.49 -11.04
CA LEU A 315 13.01 -3.69 -11.50
C LEU A 315 13.88 -4.94 -11.37
N SER A 316 15.16 -4.84 -11.73
CA SER A 316 16.13 -5.94 -11.58
C SER A 316 16.22 -6.44 -10.15
N ASN A 317 16.31 -5.52 -9.17
CA ASN A 317 16.35 -5.88 -7.75
C ASN A 317 15.06 -6.55 -7.26
N ALA A 318 13.90 -6.05 -7.67
CA ALA A 318 12.62 -6.64 -7.30
C ALA A 318 12.45 -8.06 -7.87
N LEU A 319 12.90 -8.28 -9.12
CA LEU A 319 12.88 -9.61 -9.72
C LEU A 319 13.88 -10.55 -9.02
N PHE A 320 15.07 -10.06 -8.69
CA PHE A 320 16.07 -10.82 -7.94
C PHE A 320 15.57 -11.23 -6.55
N ALA A 321 14.97 -10.30 -5.80
CA ALA A 321 14.38 -10.58 -4.49
C ALA A 321 13.30 -11.67 -4.56
N ARG A 322 12.43 -11.62 -5.57
CA ARG A 322 11.43 -12.67 -5.81
C ARG A 322 12.07 -14.02 -6.13
N GLN A 323 13.09 -14.05 -6.98
CA GLN A 323 13.81 -15.30 -7.29
C GLN A 323 14.43 -15.92 -6.04
N LEU A 324 15.05 -15.12 -5.17
CA LEU A 324 15.60 -15.60 -3.89
C LEU A 324 14.52 -16.18 -2.98
N ARG A 325 13.37 -15.50 -2.83
CA ARG A 325 12.24 -16.03 -2.05
C ARG A 325 11.74 -17.36 -2.60
N LEU A 326 11.54 -17.47 -3.92
CA LEU A 326 11.07 -18.71 -4.56
C LEU A 326 12.06 -19.86 -4.35
N LYS A 327 13.38 -19.61 -4.45
CA LYS A 327 14.42 -20.59 -4.12
C LYS A 327 14.34 -21.03 -2.65
N LYS A 328 14.19 -20.09 -1.72
CA LYS A 328 14.06 -20.39 -0.28
C LYS A 328 12.82 -21.22 0.03
N LEU A 329 11.67 -20.89 -0.57
CA LEU A 329 10.43 -21.67 -0.40
C LEU A 329 10.57 -23.09 -0.94
N ARG A 330 11.20 -23.27 -2.11
CA ARG A 330 11.49 -24.58 -2.68
C ARG A 330 12.40 -25.41 -1.77
N LEU A 331 13.48 -24.81 -1.25
CA LEU A 331 14.37 -25.49 -0.30
C LEU A 331 13.64 -25.92 0.97
N HIS A 332 12.80 -25.06 1.53
CA HIS A 332 12.02 -25.38 2.73
C HIS A 332 11.02 -26.52 2.48
N SER A 333 10.38 -26.54 1.30
CA SER A 333 9.50 -27.65 0.89
C SER A 333 10.25 -28.97 0.77
N LEU A 334 11.45 -28.96 0.18
CA LEU A 334 12.29 -30.15 0.05
C LEU A 334 12.75 -30.67 1.41
N LEU A 335 13.15 -29.77 2.32
CA LEU A 335 13.52 -30.14 3.69
C LEU A 335 12.33 -30.73 4.46
N LYS A 336 11.13 -30.15 4.33
CA LYS A 336 9.92 -30.68 4.97
C LYS A 336 9.58 -32.09 4.47
N GLN A 337 9.68 -32.32 3.17
CA GLN A 337 9.48 -33.65 2.57
C GLN A 337 10.53 -34.66 3.08
N ALA A 338 11.79 -34.25 3.18
CA ALA A 338 12.84 -35.12 3.73
C ALA A 338 12.57 -35.50 5.20
N THR A 339 12.06 -34.58 6.01
CA THR A 339 11.74 -34.84 7.43
C THR A 339 10.44 -35.62 7.65
N GLU A 340 9.53 -35.66 6.67
CA GLU A 340 8.28 -36.44 6.75
C GLU A 340 8.45 -37.89 6.25
N ASN A 341 9.56 -38.17 5.55
CA ASN A 341 9.89 -39.48 5.00
C ASN A 341 10.89 -40.27 5.88
N HIS A 342 11.23 -39.73 7.06
CA HIS A 342 12.05 -40.36 8.10
C HIS A 342 11.30 -40.26 9.43
#